data_AF-A0A9E0YW15-F1
#
_entry.id   AF-A0A9E0YW15-F1
#
_cell.length_a   1.000
_cell.length_b   1.000
_cell.length_c   1.000
_cell.angle_alpha   90.00
_cell.angle_beta   90.00
_cell.angle_gamma   90.00
#
_symmetry.space_group_name_H-M   'P 1'
#
loop_
_entity.id
_entity.type
_entity.pdbx_description
1 polymer ?
#
loop_
_entity_poly.entity_id
_entity_poly.type
_entity_poly.pdbx_seq_one_letter_code
_entity_poly.pdbx_strand_id
1 'polypeptide(L)'
;MNVIDCIILAGIGILTVFAVLFALSILIRLISFTVHLQTPWKRHAKVSLSGHGSIPLLSVSNISRGLCKQYQVDDRTAAMVMAIVADEMKLPLNEITFISIREVRSREENEI
;
A
#
# COMPACT_ATOMS: atom_id res chain seq x y z
N MET A 1 -45.74 6.17 -34.77
CA MET A 1 -44.42 6.54 -34.23
C MET A 1 -43.72 7.26 -35.36
N ASN A 2 -43.57 8.58 -35.27
CA ASN A 2 -43.01 9.31 -36.40
C ASN A 2 -41.50 9.11 -36.43
N VAL A 3 -40.93 9.06 -37.64
CA VAL A 3 -39.47 8.99 -37.84
C VAL A 3 -38.73 10.12 -37.13
N ILE A 4 -39.40 11.26 -36.93
CA ILE A 4 -38.93 12.41 -36.17
C ILE A 4 -38.76 12.06 -34.68
N ASP A 5 -39.71 11.34 -34.09
CA ASP A 5 -39.63 10.91 -32.68
C ASP A 5 -38.45 9.95 -32.46
N CYS A 6 -38.18 9.07 -33.44
CA CYS A 6 -37.04 8.15 -33.41
C CYS A 6 -35.71 8.90 -33.48
N ILE A 7 -35.60 9.92 -34.33
CA ILE A 7 -34.41 10.78 -34.42
C ILE A 7 -34.18 11.54 -33.11
N ILE A 8 -35.24 12.08 -32.52
CA ILE A 8 -35.14 12.82 -31.25
C ILE A 8 -34.72 11.88 -30.12
N LEU A 9 -35.34 10.71 -30.01
CA LEU A 9 -35.02 9.72 -28.98
C LEU A 9 -33.58 9.21 -29.12
N ALA A 10 -33.13 8.95 -30.35
CA ALA A 10 -31.74 8.56 -30.63
C ALA A 10 -30.75 9.69 -30.24
N GLY A 11 -31.07 10.94 -30.56
CA GLY A 11 -30.25 12.09 -30.18
C GLY A 11 -30.11 12.25 -28.66
N ILE A 12 -31.22 12.15 -27.93
CA ILE A 12 -31.23 12.22 -26.46
C ILE A 12 -30.47 11.04 -25.84
N GLY A 13 -30.63 9.84 -26.40
CA GLY A 13 -29.90 8.64 -25.93
C GLY A 13 -28.39 8.80 -26.07
N ILE A 14 -27.92 9.24 -27.25
CA ILE A 14 -26.49 9.50 -27.50
C ILE A 14 -25.97 10.58 -26.54
N LEU A 15 -26.68 11.70 -26.40
CA LEU A 15 -26.31 12.77 -25.48
C LEU A 15 -26.19 12.27 -24.03
N THR A 16 -27.14 11.44 -23.59
CA THR A 16 -27.16 10.88 -22.23
C THR A 16 -25.95 9.97 -21.98
N VAL A 17 -25.61 9.09 -22.92
CA VAL A 17 -24.42 8.24 -22.82
C VAL A 17 -23.14 9.08 -22.71
N PHE A 18 -23.01 10.11 -23.55
CA PHE A 18 -21.88 11.03 -23.47
C PHE A 18 -21.82 11.77 -22.12
N ALA A 19 -22.94 12.27 -21.62
CA ALA A 19 -23.00 12.95 -20.33
C ALA A 19 -22.56 12.04 -19.18
N VAL A 20 -23.01 10.79 -19.16
CA VAL A 20 -22.63 9.80 -18.14
C VAL A 20 -21.14 9.45 -18.22
N LEU A 21 -20.62 9.18 -19.43
CA LEU A 21 -19.19 8.90 -19.62
C LEU A 21 -18.31 10.10 -19.23
N PHE A 22 -18.74 11.30 -19.57
CA PHE A 22 -18.03 12.53 -19.22
C PHE A 22 -18.02 12.78 -17.71
N ALA A 23 -19.17 12.62 -17.04
CA ALA A 23 -19.28 12.74 -15.59
C ALA A 23 -18.36 11.73 -14.86
N LEU A 24 -18.33 10.48 -15.32
CA LEU A 24 -17.45 9.45 -14.76
C LEU A 24 -15.96 9.80 -14.99
N SER A 25 -15.60 10.29 -16.18
CA SER A 25 -14.23 10.74 -16.50
C SER A 25 -13.78 11.91 -15.62
N ILE A 26 -14.66 12.90 -15.39
CA ILE A 26 -14.40 14.01 -14.46
C ILE A 26 -14.19 13.49 -13.04
N LEU A 27 -15.05 12.60 -12.56
CA LEU A 27 -14.95 12.05 -11.21
C LEU A 27 -13.60 11.36 -10.98
N ILE A 28 -13.17 10.53 -11.94
CA ILE A 28 -11.88 9.84 -11.90
C ILE A 28 -10.72 10.85 -11.91
N ARG A 29 -10.79 11.88 -12.77
CA ARG A 29 -9.76 12.93 -12.80
C ARG A 29 -9.69 13.72 -11.49
N LEU A 30 -10.83 14.00 -10.86
CA LEU A 30 -10.88 14.75 -9.60
C LEU A 30 -10.27 13.96 -8.45
N ILE A 31 -10.57 12.65 -8.37
CA ILE A 31 -9.94 11.73 -7.40
C ILE A 31 -8.43 11.61 -7.67
N SER A 32 -8.01 11.49 -8.94
CA SER A 32 -6.60 11.41 -9.29
C SER A 32 -5.85 12.71 -8.94
N PHE A 33 -6.50 13.86 -9.06
CA PHE A 33 -5.93 15.16 -8.73
C PHE A 33 -5.79 15.37 -7.22
N THR A 34 -6.79 14.99 -6.42
CA THR A 34 -6.72 15.09 -4.95
C THR A 34 -5.69 14.14 -4.36
N VAL A 35 -5.57 12.92 -4.90
CA VAL A 35 -4.53 11.95 -4.48
C VAL A 35 -3.12 12.43 -4.86
N HIS A 36 -2.96 13.09 -6.01
CA HIS A 36 -1.68 13.68 -6.41
C HIS A 36 -1.28 14.87 -5.51
N LEU A 37 -2.25 15.62 -4.98
CA LEU A 37 -1.98 16.72 -4.04
C LEU A 37 -1.69 16.23 -2.61
N GLN A 38 -2.15 15.04 -2.24
CA GLN A 38 -1.95 14.45 -0.90
C GLN A 38 -0.76 13.50 -0.77
N THR A 39 0.14 13.44 -1.76
CA THR A 39 1.38 12.65 -1.66
C THR A 39 2.66 13.51 -1.56
N PRO A 40 2.93 14.17 -0.43
CA PRO A 40 4.30 14.39 0.01
C PRO A 40 4.77 13.20 0.86
N TRP A 41 4.68 11.96 0.37
CA TRP A 41 5.38 10.85 1.02
C TRP A 41 6.86 10.96 0.67
N LYS A 42 7.57 11.61 1.57
CA LYS A 42 9.02 11.83 1.58
C LYS A 42 9.76 10.57 1.16
N ARG A 43 10.17 10.53 -0.12
CA ARG A 43 11.30 9.71 -0.53
C ARG A 43 12.56 10.39 0.03
N HIS A 44 13.01 9.96 1.20
CA HIS A 44 14.38 10.20 1.60
C HIS A 44 15.28 9.35 0.71
N ALA A 45 16.02 10.04 -0.16
CA ALA A 45 17.21 9.52 -0.79
C ALA A 45 18.27 9.24 0.30
N LYS A 46 18.94 8.08 0.22
CA LYS A 46 20.37 7.99 0.55
C LYS A 46 21.04 6.94 -0.35
N VAL A 47 21.89 7.50 -1.19
CA VAL A 47 22.98 6.91 -1.98
C VAL A 47 23.81 5.90 -1.18
N SER A 48 24.17 4.76 -1.79
CA SER A 48 25.57 4.29 -1.84
C SER A 48 25.73 3.16 -2.85
N LEU A 49 26.22 3.52 -4.04
CA LEU A 49 27.03 2.61 -4.87
C LEU A 49 28.44 2.65 -4.29
N SER A 50 28.88 1.54 -3.70
CA SER A 50 30.29 1.20 -3.56
C SER A 50 30.39 -0.32 -3.47
N GLY A 51 31.22 -0.89 -4.33
CA GLY A 51 31.32 -2.32 -4.53
C GLY A 51 32.03 -3.05 -3.40
N HIS A 52 31.69 -4.33 -3.24
CA HIS A 52 32.69 -5.38 -3.14
C HIS A 52 32.06 -6.68 -3.63
N GLY A 53 32.77 -7.40 -4.50
CA GLY A 53 32.28 -8.60 -5.15
C GLY A 53 32.39 -9.85 -4.29
N SER A 54 31.47 -10.78 -4.49
CA SER A 54 31.74 -12.22 -4.64
C SER A 54 30.42 -12.96 -4.95
N ILE A 55 30.50 -13.91 -5.88
CA ILE A 55 29.44 -14.75 -6.47
C ILE A 55 29.57 -16.14 -5.80
N PRO A 56 28.61 -17.10 -5.86
CA PRO A 56 27.15 -17.09 -5.65
C PRO A 56 26.74 -18.09 -4.52
N LEU A 57 25.70 -17.81 -3.74
CA LEU A 57 24.97 -18.87 -3.06
C LEU A 57 23.48 -18.63 -3.28
N LEU A 58 22.78 -19.71 -3.63
CA LEU A 58 21.33 -19.84 -3.80
C LEU A 58 20.53 -18.60 -3.39
N SER A 59 19.81 -18.05 -4.35
CA SER A 59 18.76 -17.06 -4.15
C SER A 59 17.64 -17.61 -3.26
N VAL A 60 17.90 -17.73 -1.96
CA VAL A 60 16.88 -17.41 -0.96
C VAL A 60 16.75 -15.90 -1.10
N SER A 61 15.79 -15.48 -1.92
CA SER A 61 15.46 -14.08 -2.10
C SER A 61 15.36 -13.46 -0.73
N ASN A 62 16.33 -12.61 -0.45
CA ASN A 62 16.49 -11.84 0.75
C ASN A 62 15.25 -10.95 0.88
N ILE A 63 14.21 -11.45 1.54
CA ILE A 63 13.13 -10.63 2.08
C ILE A 63 13.44 -10.41 3.56
N SER A 64 14.68 -10.04 3.87
CA SER A 64 14.88 -9.03 4.91
C SER A 64 14.68 -7.70 4.23
N ARG A 65 13.41 -7.32 4.06
CA ARG A 65 13.05 -5.92 3.89
C ARG A 65 13.44 -5.24 5.21
N GLY A 66 14.68 -4.74 5.30
CA GLY A 66 15.26 -4.04 6.45
C GLY A 66 14.56 -2.72 6.81
N LEU A 67 13.24 -2.76 6.96
CA LEU A 67 12.33 -1.63 7.15
C LEU A 67 11.34 -1.87 8.29
N CYS A 68 11.38 -3.02 8.97
CA CYS A 68 10.59 -3.19 10.20
C CYS A 68 11.20 -2.27 11.28
N LYS A 69 10.44 -1.26 11.71
CA LYS A 69 10.89 -0.35 12.75
C LYS A 69 10.78 -1.04 14.10
N GLN A 70 11.91 -1.48 14.65
CA GLN A 70 11.99 -2.03 15.99
C GLN A 70 12.18 -0.89 17.00
N TYR A 71 11.37 -0.86 18.05
CA TYR A 71 11.40 0.14 19.10
C TYR A 71 11.68 -0.53 20.44
N GLN A 72 12.92 -0.40 20.94
CA GLN A 72 13.40 -0.97 22.22
C GLN A 72 13.34 -2.51 22.29
N VAL A 73 13.29 -3.18 21.14
CA VAL A 73 13.29 -4.65 21.05
C VAL A 73 14.56 -5.09 20.34
N ASP A 74 15.18 -6.18 20.81
CA ASP A 74 16.33 -6.78 20.16
C ASP A 74 15.91 -7.62 18.93
N ASP A 75 16.85 -7.83 18.01
CA ASP A 75 16.58 -8.55 16.76
C ASP A 75 16.08 -9.99 16.99
N ARG A 76 16.51 -10.66 18.07
CA ARG A 76 16.09 -12.04 18.37
C ARG A 76 14.65 -12.06 18.85
N THR A 77 14.27 -11.14 19.73
CA THR A 77 12.88 -10.99 20.18
C THR A 77 11.97 -10.57 19.03
N ALA A 78 12.42 -9.64 18.17
CA ALA A 78 11.67 -9.25 16.98
C ALA A 78 11.42 -10.44 16.04
N ALA A 79 12.44 -11.26 15.76
CA ALA A 79 12.30 -12.47 14.94
C ALA A 79 11.32 -13.48 15.55
N MET A 80 11.36 -13.67 16.87
CA MET A 80 10.44 -14.56 17.58
C MET A 80 8.99 -14.07 17.45
N VAL A 81 8.74 -12.77 17.60
CA VAL A 81 7.42 -12.17 17.36
C VAL A 81 6.97 -12.38 15.92
N MET A 82 7.86 -12.19 14.94
CA MET A 82 7.53 -12.43 13.53
C MET A 82 7.12 -13.87 13.26
N ALA A 83 7.80 -14.84 13.89
CA ALA A 83 7.49 -16.26 13.76
C ALA A 83 6.13 -16.63 14.37
N ILE A 84 5.83 -16.13 15.57
CA ILE A 84 4.55 -16.37 16.24
C ILE A 84 3.39 -15.81 15.39
N VAL A 85 3.52 -14.57 14.93
CA VAL A 85 2.46 -13.93 14.12
C VAL A 85 2.27 -14.66 12.78
N ALA A 86 3.34 -15.16 12.17
CA ALA A 86 3.23 -15.96 10.95
C ALA A 86 2.46 -17.28 11.19
N ASP A 87 2.73 -17.96 12.32
CA ASP A 87 2.04 -19.19 12.67
C ASP A 87 0.55 -18.95 13.03
N GLU A 88 0.24 -17.89 13.77
CA GLU A 88 -1.13 -17.52 14.13
C GLU A 88 -1.96 -17.15 12.89
N MET A 89 -1.36 -16.38 11.96
CA MET A 89 -2.04 -15.97 10.73
C MET A 89 -2.09 -17.09 9.69
N LYS A 90 -1.33 -18.19 9.87
CA LYS A 90 -1.16 -19.28 8.90
C LYS A 90 -0.73 -18.80 7.50
N LEU A 91 -0.07 -17.64 7.43
CA LEU A 91 0.51 -17.09 6.21
C LEU A 91 2.04 -17.24 6.25
N PRO A 92 2.69 -17.63 5.14
CA PRO A 92 4.14 -17.69 5.09
C PRO A 92 4.77 -16.30 5.25
N LEU A 93 5.97 -16.21 5.83
CA LEU A 93 6.75 -14.97 6.04
C LEU A 93 6.93 -14.13 4.76
N ASN A 94 6.84 -14.75 3.57
CA ASN A 94 6.91 -14.09 2.26
C ASN A 94 5.69 -13.21 1.95
N GLU A 95 4.52 -13.52 2.53
CA GLU A 95 3.24 -12.85 2.25
C GLU A 95 2.85 -11.81 3.31
N ILE A 96 3.59 -11.75 4.43
CA ILE A 96 3.34 -10.82 5.53
C ILE A 96 4.48 -9.79 5.64
N THR A 97 4.12 -8.53 5.93
CA THR A 97 5.11 -7.46 6.12
C THR A 97 4.88 -6.77 7.46
N PHE A 98 5.90 -6.84 8.34
CA PHE A 98 5.88 -6.17 9.63
C PHE A 98 6.29 -4.70 9.49
N ILE A 99 5.38 -3.78 9.84
CA ILE A 99 5.61 -2.33 9.74
C ILE A 99 6.41 -1.81 10.94
N SER A 100 6.05 -2.22 12.15
CA SER A 100 6.77 -1.88 13.39
C SER A 100 6.56 -2.92 14.48
N ILE A 101 7.56 -3.06 15.36
CA ILE A 101 7.51 -3.89 16.57
C ILE A 101 7.94 -3.00 17.73
N ARG A 102 7.12 -2.94 18.78
CA ARG A 102 7.35 -2.08 19.95
C ARG A 102 6.99 -2.81 21.23
N GLU A 103 7.79 -2.62 22.26
CA GLU A 103 7.43 -3.04 23.61
C GLU A 103 6.24 -2.17 24.10
N VAL A 104 5.21 -2.82 24.62
CA VAL A 104 4.07 -2.15 25.25
C VAL A 104 4.34 -2.09 26.74
N ARG A 105 4.66 -0.91 27.27
CA ARG A 105 4.64 -0.70 28.72
C ARG A 105 3.19 -0.52 29.15
N SER A 106 2.66 -1.46 29.92
CA SER A 106 1.34 -1.38 30.53
C SER A 106 1.24 -0.09 31.35
N ARG A 107 0.24 0.75 31.07
CA ARG A 107 -0.04 1.97 31.83
C ARG A 107 -0.95 1.65 33.02
N GLU A 108 -0.51 0.76 33.90
CA GLU A 108 -1.25 0.38 35.11
C GLU A 108 -0.27 0.05 36.24
N GLU A 109 0.45 1.07 36.72
CA GLU A 109 1.02 1.15 38.08
C GLU A 109 1.44 2.62 38.34
N ASN A 110 0.47 3.54 38.36
CA ASN A 110 0.69 4.89 38.91
C ASN A 110 -0.61 5.50 39.45
N GLU A 111 -1.39 4.68 40.19
CA GLU A 111 -2.38 5.10 41.17
C GLU A 111 -2.48 4.00 42.24
N ILE A 112 -1.54 4.00 43.19
CA ILE A 112 -1.76 3.97 44.66
C ILE A 112 -0.59 4.72 45.31
#